data_AF-A0A7U9DQY8-F1
#
_entry.id   AF-A0A7U9DQY8-F1
#
_cell.length_a   1.000
_cell.length_b   1.000
_cell.length_c   1.000
_cell.angle_alpha   90.00
_cell.angle_beta   90.00
_cell.angle_gamma   90.00
#
_symmetry.space_group_name_H-M   'P 1'
#
loop_
_entity.id
_entity.type
_entity.pdbx_description
1 polymer ?
#
loop_
_entity_poly.entity_id
_entity_poly.type
_entity_poly.pdbx_seq_one_letter_code
_entity_poly.pdbx_strand_id
1 'polypeptide(L)'
;MPTAATPSTPALGGSRWNTFPAAGTTLTARHFFTAIEPLLQGIVDDNALTSADSEVLEDQVRATLALGTRETSLPLFLGPDSASAARELGAQAEAIGRQLASWATEALERLLTDPVPLPAGPLVVRSHCYGHLLTPPAADLLLGRRGGPVAMQLYNEWLHQIVLLRDALLPFTNWQDVPLLITPTGLRHTEPARDAFLTELLVRQIRHSSVVAFAREVVTGASGPAGYGFEASGGTALPAVLGRPPLTAPRYLLTWRPDPAVGAAATYVPEIRDYYAAPRTLVEDLPPATASGPLTARTRTAPVADGARTARIEVTHDGTTTHVDLGQALRGHRFARREDGAAGDAPVTVDAWSALRAPGLVWTRAGDVVLDATGRDDLVVLALLGRLYPENVVLRPAGRSAAPTPPGDSGQSRPVTLVVPPQAH
;
A
#
# COMPACT_ATOMS: atom_id res chain seq x y z
N MET A 1 45.62 0.93 -22.15
CA MET A 1 44.22 0.78 -21.69
C MET A 1 44.11 -0.55 -20.98
N PRO A 2 43.78 -0.60 -19.68
CA PRO A 2 43.39 -1.85 -19.04
C PRO A 2 41.91 -2.12 -19.35
N THR A 3 41.66 -3.29 -19.91
CA THR A 3 40.32 -3.86 -20.10
C THR A 3 39.63 -4.02 -18.75
N ALA A 4 38.41 -3.48 -18.66
CA ALA A 4 37.56 -3.65 -17.48
C ALA A 4 37.28 -5.14 -17.26
N ALA A 5 37.62 -5.65 -16.08
CA ALA A 5 37.25 -6.99 -15.67
C ALA A 5 35.71 -7.05 -15.59
N THR A 6 35.12 -7.93 -16.38
CA THR A 6 33.72 -8.34 -16.21
C THR A 6 33.59 -8.91 -14.79
N PRO A 7 32.70 -8.39 -13.92
CA PRO A 7 32.54 -8.96 -12.59
C PRO A 7 32.06 -10.40 -12.77
N SER A 8 32.90 -11.34 -12.33
CA SER A 8 32.53 -12.75 -12.31
C SER A 8 31.36 -12.91 -11.34
N THR A 9 30.23 -13.41 -11.83
CA THR A 9 29.14 -13.88 -10.99
C THR A 9 29.73 -14.90 -10.01
N PRO A 10 29.70 -14.64 -8.69
CA PRO A 10 30.29 -15.59 -7.75
C PRO A 10 29.57 -16.92 -7.89
N ALA A 11 30.32 -18.02 -7.92
CA ALA A 11 29.75 -19.35 -7.94
C ALA A 11 28.79 -19.51 -6.75
N LEU A 12 27.56 -19.93 -7.04
CA LEU A 12 26.68 -20.54 -6.04
C LEU A 12 27.49 -21.67 -5.37
N GLY A 13 27.39 -21.89 -4.07
CA GLY A 13 28.21 -22.89 -3.38
C GLY A 13 28.18 -22.75 -1.86
N GLY A 14 28.17 -23.88 -1.14
CA GLY A 14 28.02 -23.90 0.32
C GLY A 14 26.60 -23.52 0.77
N SER A 15 26.48 -22.71 1.83
CA SER A 15 25.21 -22.22 2.37
C SER A 15 24.56 -21.10 1.53
N ARG A 16 25.15 -20.74 0.38
CA ARG A 16 24.65 -19.67 -0.49
C ARG A 16 23.62 -20.23 -1.48
N TRP A 17 22.37 -19.89 -1.25
CA TRP A 17 21.20 -20.37 -2.00
C TRP A 17 20.58 -19.33 -2.94
N ASN A 18 21.20 -18.15 -3.07
CA ASN A 18 20.70 -17.01 -3.84
C ASN A 18 21.79 -16.38 -4.70
N THR A 19 21.36 -15.62 -5.70
CA THR A 19 22.21 -14.79 -6.56
C THR A 19 22.17 -13.30 -6.17
N PHE A 20 21.88 -12.98 -4.90
CA PHE A 20 21.80 -11.59 -4.46
C PHE A 20 23.10 -10.83 -4.77
N PRO A 21 23.00 -9.53 -5.11
CA PRO A 21 24.17 -8.67 -5.27
C PRO A 21 24.86 -8.43 -3.92
N ALA A 22 25.93 -7.63 -3.91
CA ALA A 22 26.63 -7.28 -2.67
C ALA A 22 25.66 -6.74 -1.59
N ALA A 23 25.99 -7.00 -0.32
CA ALA A 23 25.16 -6.55 0.80
C ALA A 23 24.92 -5.03 0.76
N GLY A 24 23.70 -4.61 1.08
CA GLY A 24 23.29 -3.20 1.01
C GLY A 24 22.81 -2.75 -0.37
N THR A 25 22.67 -3.66 -1.34
CA THR A 25 21.97 -3.40 -2.59
C THR A 25 20.46 -3.54 -2.43
N THR A 26 19.73 -2.82 -3.26
CA THR A 26 18.28 -2.90 -3.34
C THR A 26 17.86 -3.65 -4.60
N LEU A 27 16.79 -4.44 -4.50
CA LEU A 27 16.18 -5.13 -5.64
C LEU A 27 14.71 -4.75 -5.76
N THR A 28 14.20 -4.71 -7.00
CA THR A 28 12.75 -4.70 -7.23
C THR A 28 12.16 -6.07 -6.92
N ALA A 29 10.83 -6.15 -6.78
CA ALA A 29 10.13 -7.40 -6.48
C ALA A 29 10.47 -8.53 -7.47
N ARG A 30 10.46 -8.24 -8.78
CA ARG A 30 10.77 -9.25 -9.81
C ARG A 30 12.24 -9.67 -9.78
N HIS A 31 13.17 -8.74 -9.58
CA HIS A 31 14.59 -9.09 -9.47
C HIS A 31 14.89 -9.92 -8.22
N PHE A 32 14.27 -9.61 -7.08
CA PHE A 32 14.38 -10.44 -5.89
C PHE A 32 13.82 -11.84 -6.13
N PHE A 33 12.63 -11.95 -6.73
CA PHE A 33 12.02 -13.23 -7.08
C PHE A 33 12.95 -14.09 -7.94
N THR A 34 13.53 -13.51 -8.99
CA THR A 34 14.50 -14.21 -9.84
C THR A 34 15.77 -14.60 -9.07
N ALA A 35 16.22 -13.76 -8.14
CA ALA A 35 17.45 -14.03 -7.38
C ALA A 35 17.35 -15.21 -6.39
N ILE A 36 16.12 -15.66 -6.07
CA ILE A 36 15.87 -16.82 -5.23
C ILE A 36 15.48 -18.09 -6.01
N GLU A 37 15.42 -18.03 -7.35
CA GLU A 37 15.17 -19.19 -8.21
C GLU A 37 16.14 -20.37 -8.03
N PRO A 38 17.40 -20.21 -7.60
CA PRO A 38 18.24 -21.37 -7.31
C PRO A 38 17.66 -22.32 -6.26
N LEU A 39 16.85 -21.81 -5.31
CA LEU A 39 16.09 -22.67 -4.39
C LEU A 39 15.06 -23.51 -5.15
N LEU A 40 14.31 -22.89 -6.07
CA LEU A 40 13.30 -23.56 -6.87
C LEU A 40 13.93 -24.59 -7.82
N GLN A 41 15.06 -24.26 -8.44
CA GLN A 41 15.84 -25.22 -9.22
C GLN A 41 16.28 -26.41 -8.38
N GLY A 42 16.77 -26.18 -7.16
CA GLY A 42 17.17 -27.27 -6.28
C GLY A 42 16.01 -28.21 -5.91
N ILE A 43 14.78 -27.69 -5.84
CA ILE A 43 13.56 -28.50 -5.63
C ILE A 43 13.25 -29.31 -6.89
N VAL A 44 13.38 -28.72 -8.08
CA VAL A 44 13.22 -29.41 -9.37
C VAL A 44 14.19 -30.59 -9.45
N ASP A 45 15.47 -30.36 -9.15
CA ASP A 45 16.53 -31.36 -9.25
C ASP A 45 16.38 -32.47 -8.19
N ASP A 46 16.13 -32.12 -6.92
CA ASP A 46 16.06 -33.09 -5.80
C ASP A 46 14.80 -33.98 -5.87
N ASN A 47 13.67 -33.45 -6.36
CA ASN A 47 12.42 -34.22 -6.50
C ASN A 47 12.23 -34.83 -7.91
N ALA A 48 13.18 -34.58 -8.82
CA ALA A 48 13.06 -34.87 -10.25
C ALA A 48 11.69 -34.40 -10.81
N LEU A 49 11.33 -33.13 -10.55
CA LEU A 49 10.03 -32.58 -10.95
C LEU A 49 9.81 -32.63 -12.46
N THR A 50 8.55 -32.80 -12.84
CA THR A 50 8.08 -32.83 -14.22
C THR A 50 6.96 -31.81 -14.40
N SER A 51 6.57 -31.54 -15.65
CA SER A 51 5.45 -30.63 -15.93
C SER A 51 4.12 -31.05 -15.28
N ALA A 52 3.95 -32.33 -14.96
CA ALA A 52 2.75 -32.82 -14.25
C ALA A 52 2.71 -32.38 -12.77
N ASP A 53 3.87 -32.04 -12.19
CA ASP A 53 3.97 -31.61 -10.79
C ASP A 53 3.71 -30.09 -10.64
N SER A 54 3.67 -29.34 -11.75
CA SER A 54 3.54 -27.88 -11.74
C SER A 54 2.23 -27.39 -11.13
N GLU A 55 1.11 -28.04 -11.47
CA GLU A 55 -0.21 -27.68 -10.96
C GLU A 55 -0.28 -27.82 -9.43
N VAL A 56 0.35 -28.86 -8.87
CA VAL A 56 0.39 -29.10 -7.42
C VAL A 56 1.15 -27.99 -6.69
N LEU A 57 2.31 -27.57 -7.22
CA LEU A 57 3.09 -26.51 -6.60
C LEU A 57 2.43 -25.14 -6.79
N GLU A 58 1.82 -24.89 -7.94
CA GLU A 58 1.05 -23.68 -8.18
C GLU A 58 -0.11 -23.55 -7.19
N ASP A 59 -0.91 -24.60 -7.02
CA ASP A 59 -2.02 -24.61 -6.07
C ASP A 59 -1.55 -24.42 -4.63
N GLN A 60 -0.42 -25.01 -4.25
CA GLN A 60 0.18 -24.77 -2.95
C GLN A 60 0.58 -23.30 -2.73
N VAL A 61 1.22 -22.69 -3.73
CA VAL A 61 1.65 -21.28 -3.65
C VAL A 61 0.42 -20.38 -3.56
N ARG A 62 -0.59 -20.62 -4.38
CA ARG A 62 -1.87 -19.90 -4.33
C ARG A 62 -2.54 -20.05 -2.96
N ALA A 63 -2.60 -21.27 -2.41
CA ALA A 63 -3.18 -21.51 -1.10
C ALA A 63 -2.43 -20.77 0.02
N THR A 64 -1.10 -20.73 -0.05
CA THR A 64 -0.25 -20.03 0.94
C THR A 64 -0.40 -18.51 0.87
N LEU A 65 -0.60 -17.97 -0.35
CA LEU A 65 -0.70 -16.52 -0.60
C LEU A 65 -2.14 -15.99 -0.60
N ALA A 66 -3.14 -16.86 -0.63
CA ALA A 66 -4.55 -16.53 -0.45
C ALA A 66 -4.82 -15.94 0.95
N LEU A 67 -6.06 -15.50 1.18
CA LEU A 67 -6.52 -14.98 2.47
C LEU A 67 -7.51 -15.96 3.12
N GLY A 68 -7.43 -16.09 4.45
CA GLY A 68 -8.49 -16.73 5.25
C GLY A 68 -8.71 -18.24 5.06
N THR A 69 -7.82 -18.95 4.37
CA THR A 69 -7.84 -20.42 4.28
C THR A 69 -7.00 -21.06 5.38
N ARG A 70 -7.00 -22.40 5.50
CA ARG A 70 -6.15 -23.09 6.47
C ARG A 70 -4.67 -22.89 6.16
N GLU A 71 -4.30 -22.96 4.89
CA GLU A 71 -2.90 -22.93 4.43
C GLU A 71 -2.33 -21.51 4.28
N THR A 72 -3.16 -20.48 4.44
CA THR A 72 -2.72 -19.09 4.30
C THR A 72 -1.63 -18.72 5.32
N SER A 73 -0.63 -17.99 4.84
CA SER A 73 0.36 -17.32 5.69
C SER A 73 -0.09 -15.95 6.20
N LEU A 74 -1.21 -15.42 5.70
CA LEU A 74 -1.84 -14.18 6.15
C LEU A 74 -3.31 -14.47 6.51
N PRO A 75 -3.60 -14.80 7.79
CA PRO A 75 -4.93 -15.18 8.25
C PRO A 75 -5.85 -13.96 8.43
N LEU A 76 -5.94 -13.14 7.39
CA LEU A 76 -6.78 -11.96 7.33
C LEU A 76 -8.16 -12.38 6.82
N PHE A 77 -9.17 -12.28 7.69
CA PHE A 77 -10.57 -12.53 7.34
C PHE A 77 -11.26 -11.21 6.98
N LEU A 78 -11.69 -11.10 5.72
CA LEU A 78 -12.37 -9.91 5.22
C LEU A 78 -13.89 -10.16 5.20
N GLY A 79 -14.63 -9.29 5.85
CA GLY A 79 -16.08 -9.27 5.86
C GLY A 79 -16.63 -7.84 5.72
N PRO A 80 -17.97 -7.69 5.70
CA PRO A 80 -18.62 -6.38 5.59
C PRO A 80 -18.18 -5.39 6.67
N ASP A 81 -17.93 -5.89 7.89
CA ASP A 81 -17.57 -5.10 9.07
C ASP A 81 -16.04 -4.89 9.24
N SER A 82 -15.22 -5.46 8.35
CA SER A 82 -13.78 -5.27 8.42
C SER A 82 -13.43 -3.79 8.27
N ALA A 83 -12.47 -3.33 9.09
CA ALA A 83 -11.94 -1.98 9.02
C ALA A 83 -11.48 -1.63 7.59
N SER A 84 -11.67 -0.39 7.17
CA SER A 84 -11.31 0.08 5.82
C SER A 84 -9.86 -0.24 5.44
N ALA A 85 -8.92 -0.05 6.38
CA ALA A 85 -7.52 -0.39 6.20
C ALA A 85 -7.30 -1.89 5.93
N ALA A 86 -8.00 -2.76 6.64
CA ALA A 86 -7.90 -4.20 6.46
C ALA A 86 -8.43 -4.63 5.08
N ARG A 87 -9.53 -4.04 4.61
CA ARG A 87 -10.05 -4.29 3.25
C ARG A 87 -9.09 -3.80 2.18
N GLU A 88 -8.50 -2.60 2.36
CA GLU A 88 -7.53 -2.03 1.42
C GLU A 88 -6.25 -2.88 1.33
N LEU A 89 -5.66 -3.23 2.47
CA LEU A 89 -4.47 -4.09 2.52
C LEU A 89 -4.76 -5.53 2.09
N GLY A 90 -5.97 -6.04 2.34
CA GLY A 90 -6.43 -7.35 1.90
C GLY A 90 -6.54 -7.43 0.38
N ALA A 91 -7.19 -6.46 -0.27
CA ALA A 91 -7.22 -6.36 -1.72
C ALA A 91 -5.81 -6.27 -2.33
N GLN A 92 -4.92 -5.55 -1.67
CA GLN A 92 -3.51 -5.46 -2.05
C GLN A 92 -2.78 -6.81 -1.93
N ALA A 93 -2.98 -7.52 -0.82
CA ALA A 93 -2.42 -8.84 -0.58
C ALA A 93 -2.87 -9.87 -1.64
N GLU A 94 -4.15 -9.85 -2.00
CA GLU A 94 -4.69 -10.71 -3.07
C GLU A 94 -4.08 -10.40 -4.44
N ALA A 95 -3.96 -9.11 -4.78
CA ALA A 95 -3.37 -8.70 -6.06
C ALA A 95 -1.90 -9.12 -6.17
N ILE A 96 -1.11 -8.86 -5.13
CA ILE A 96 0.30 -9.28 -5.05
C ILE A 96 0.40 -10.80 -5.06
N GLY A 97 -0.40 -11.49 -4.24
CA GLY A 97 -0.40 -12.95 -4.12
C GLY A 97 -0.69 -13.65 -5.44
N ARG A 98 -1.70 -13.20 -6.19
CA ARG A 98 -1.99 -13.71 -7.55
C ARG A 98 -0.80 -13.53 -8.50
N GLN A 99 -0.15 -12.36 -8.44
CA GLN A 99 0.96 -12.08 -9.34
C GLN A 99 2.22 -12.89 -8.97
N LEU A 100 2.53 -13.04 -7.69
CA LEU A 100 3.64 -13.90 -7.23
C LEU A 100 3.39 -15.37 -7.56
N ALA A 101 2.14 -15.86 -7.47
CA ALA A 101 1.78 -17.20 -7.92
C ALA A 101 2.00 -17.37 -9.43
N SER A 102 1.58 -16.40 -10.26
CA SER A 102 1.87 -16.41 -11.70
C SER A 102 3.37 -16.47 -11.98
N TRP A 103 4.18 -15.70 -11.25
CA TRP A 103 5.63 -15.72 -11.39
C TRP A 103 6.24 -17.07 -11.01
N ALA A 104 5.69 -17.74 -10.00
CA ALA A 104 6.10 -19.08 -9.60
C ALA A 104 5.81 -20.12 -10.68
N THR A 105 4.61 -20.08 -11.28
CA THR A 105 4.23 -20.96 -12.39
C THR A 105 5.14 -20.75 -13.59
N GLU A 106 5.33 -19.51 -14.02
CA GLU A 106 6.24 -19.14 -15.12
C GLU A 106 7.68 -19.60 -14.85
N ALA A 107 8.19 -19.40 -13.63
CA ALA A 107 9.53 -19.79 -13.26
C ALA A 107 9.69 -21.31 -13.25
N LEU A 108 8.73 -22.05 -12.72
CA LEU A 108 8.77 -23.51 -12.68
C LEU A 108 8.76 -24.11 -14.09
N GLU A 109 7.85 -23.67 -14.96
CA GLU A 109 7.80 -24.12 -16.37
C GLU A 109 9.12 -23.86 -17.10
N ARG A 110 9.70 -22.67 -16.88
CA ARG A 110 11.00 -22.33 -17.46
C ARG A 110 12.11 -23.21 -16.89
N LEU A 111 12.22 -23.38 -15.58
CA LEU A 111 13.32 -24.15 -14.95
C LEU A 111 13.28 -25.65 -15.30
N LEU A 112 12.10 -26.19 -15.64
CA LEU A 112 11.96 -27.55 -16.17
C LEU A 112 12.57 -27.72 -17.58
N THR A 113 12.71 -26.63 -18.34
CA THR A 113 13.18 -26.66 -19.74
C THR A 113 14.55 -26.02 -19.93
N ASP A 114 14.85 -24.98 -19.16
CA ASP A 114 16.10 -24.21 -19.13
C ASP A 114 16.60 -24.10 -17.67
N PRO A 115 17.27 -25.15 -17.16
CA PRO A 115 17.70 -25.22 -15.77
C PRO A 115 18.75 -24.15 -15.43
N VAL A 116 18.63 -23.56 -14.24
CA VAL A 116 19.70 -22.70 -13.71
C VAL A 116 20.87 -23.58 -13.26
N PRO A 117 22.10 -23.36 -13.73
CA PRO A 117 23.24 -24.15 -13.30
C PRO A 117 23.48 -24.00 -11.80
N LEU A 118 23.31 -25.10 -11.06
CA LEU A 118 23.72 -25.21 -9.66
C LEU A 118 25.17 -25.71 -9.59
N PRO A 119 25.94 -25.32 -8.57
CA PRO A 119 27.31 -25.78 -8.40
C PRO A 119 27.37 -27.29 -8.16
N ALA A 120 28.53 -27.89 -8.38
CA ALA A 120 28.76 -29.29 -8.06
C ALA A 120 28.63 -29.53 -6.53
N GLY A 121 27.52 -30.13 -6.12
CA GLY A 121 27.19 -30.47 -4.73
C GLY A 121 25.77 -30.05 -4.34
N PRO A 122 25.14 -30.68 -3.33
CA PRO A 122 23.78 -30.34 -2.94
C PRO A 122 23.71 -28.91 -2.39
N LEU A 123 22.69 -28.15 -2.78
CA LEU A 123 22.31 -26.93 -2.07
C LEU A 123 21.90 -27.32 -0.64
N VAL A 124 22.66 -26.87 0.36
CA VAL A 124 22.35 -27.13 1.76
C VAL A 124 21.80 -25.86 2.40
N VAL A 125 20.50 -25.86 2.63
CA VAL A 125 19.80 -24.81 3.37
C VAL A 125 19.28 -25.40 4.67
N ARG A 126 19.49 -24.68 5.77
CA ARG A 126 18.79 -24.91 7.03
C ARG A 126 17.75 -23.82 7.18
N SER A 127 16.57 -24.09 6.65
CA SER A 127 15.43 -23.20 6.85
C SER A 127 14.91 -23.40 8.27
N HIS A 128 14.61 -22.30 8.96
CA HIS A 128 13.79 -22.41 10.16
C HIS A 128 12.40 -22.82 9.70
N CYS A 129 11.83 -23.89 10.28
CA CYS A 129 10.49 -24.32 9.92
C CYS A 129 9.47 -23.26 10.37
N TYR A 130 9.05 -22.34 9.50
CA TYR A 130 8.02 -21.34 9.80
C TYR A 130 6.59 -21.88 9.79
N GLY A 131 6.43 -23.21 9.69
CA GLY A 131 5.14 -23.87 9.84
C GLY A 131 4.14 -23.55 8.72
N HIS A 132 4.61 -23.12 7.54
CA HIS A 132 3.75 -22.96 6.36
C HIS A 132 3.09 -24.30 6.05
N LEU A 133 1.75 -24.31 6.14
CA LEU A 133 0.99 -25.55 5.97
C LEU A 133 0.96 -25.94 4.51
N LEU A 134 1.24 -27.22 4.25
CA LEU A 134 1.09 -27.81 2.93
C LEU A 134 -0.33 -28.36 2.75
N THR A 135 -0.86 -28.17 1.55
CA THR A 135 -1.97 -28.94 1.02
C THR A 135 -1.57 -30.42 0.96
N PRO A 136 -2.53 -31.35 1.08
CA PRO A 136 -2.22 -32.78 1.01
C PRO A 136 -1.45 -33.19 -0.26
N PRO A 137 -1.81 -32.73 -1.48
CA PRO A 137 -1.05 -33.08 -2.68
C PRO A 137 0.40 -32.57 -2.66
N ALA A 138 0.64 -31.35 -2.16
CA ALA A 138 1.99 -30.81 -2.04
C ALA A 138 2.82 -31.53 -0.98
N ALA A 139 2.19 -31.95 0.12
CA ALA A 139 2.84 -32.78 1.13
C ALA A 139 3.25 -34.14 0.53
N ASP A 140 2.38 -34.80 -0.22
CA ASP A 140 2.70 -36.08 -0.88
C ASP A 140 3.81 -35.92 -1.93
N LEU A 141 3.84 -34.79 -2.65
CA LEU A 141 4.89 -34.50 -3.63
C LEU A 141 6.25 -34.28 -2.97
N LEU A 142 6.32 -33.42 -1.94
CA LEU A 142 7.58 -32.93 -1.37
C LEU A 142 8.14 -33.82 -0.24
N LEU A 143 7.28 -34.58 0.46
CA LEU A 143 7.64 -35.51 1.54
C LEU A 143 7.54 -36.98 1.12
N GLY A 144 6.91 -37.27 -0.03
CA GLY A 144 6.68 -38.64 -0.49
C GLY A 144 7.92 -39.29 -1.10
N ARG A 145 7.70 -40.32 -1.93
CA ARG A 145 8.78 -41.21 -2.41
C ARG A 145 9.84 -40.51 -3.25
N ARG A 146 9.47 -39.44 -3.95
CA ARG A 146 10.36 -38.62 -4.78
C ARG A 146 10.98 -37.47 -3.99
N GLY A 147 10.40 -37.13 -2.86
CA GLY A 147 10.84 -36.02 -2.03
C GLY A 147 11.78 -36.44 -0.91
N GLY A 148 12.08 -35.48 -0.04
CA GLY A 148 13.05 -35.70 1.01
C GLY A 148 13.27 -34.48 1.90
N PRO A 149 14.04 -34.64 2.98
CA PRO A 149 14.35 -33.54 3.89
C PRO A 149 15.02 -32.35 3.20
N VAL A 150 15.81 -32.58 2.14
CA VAL A 150 16.51 -31.51 1.41
C VAL A 150 15.52 -30.71 0.57
N ALA A 151 14.76 -31.35 -0.32
CA ALA A 151 13.63 -30.75 -1.05
C ALA A 151 12.72 -29.90 -0.16
N MET A 152 12.34 -30.43 1.00
CA MET A 152 11.50 -29.71 1.96
C MET A 152 12.16 -28.47 2.55
N GLN A 153 13.45 -28.52 2.87
CA GLN A 153 14.18 -27.36 3.39
C GLN A 153 14.31 -26.27 2.32
N LEU A 154 14.55 -26.65 1.07
CA LEU A 154 14.60 -25.72 -0.06
C LEU A 154 13.22 -25.09 -0.33
N TYR A 155 12.17 -25.91 -0.35
CA TYR A 155 10.79 -25.45 -0.56
C TYR A 155 10.34 -24.53 0.55
N ASN A 156 10.59 -24.88 1.82
CA ASN A 156 10.23 -24.04 2.95
C ASN A 156 10.97 -22.69 2.92
N GLU A 157 12.26 -22.67 2.57
CA GLU A 157 12.99 -21.41 2.45
C GLU A 157 12.42 -20.56 1.32
N TRP A 158 12.23 -21.16 0.14
CA TRP A 158 11.71 -20.45 -1.03
C TRP A 158 10.32 -19.87 -0.75
N LEU A 159 9.40 -20.69 -0.26
CA LEU A 159 8.04 -20.27 0.08
C LEU A 159 8.05 -19.18 1.16
N HIS A 160 8.92 -19.29 2.15
CA HIS A 160 9.06 -18.27 3.18
C HIS A 160 9.55 -16.93 2.63
N GLN A 161 10.55 -16.92 1.74
CA GLN A 161 10.99 -15.69 1.07
C GLN A 161 9.88 -15.07 0.20
N ILE A 162 9.04 -15.88 -0.44
CA ILE A 162 7.85 -15.40 -1.19
C ILE A 162 6.80 -14.79 -0.25
N VAL A 163 6.57 -15.38 0.92
CA VAL A 163 5.67 -14.82 1.95
C VAL A 163 6.21 -13.47 2.47
N LEU A 164 7.50 -13.40 2.80
CA LEU A 164 8.14 -12.15 3.22
C LEU A 164 8.07 -11.09 2.10
N LEU A 165 8.25 -11.50 0.85
CA LEU A 165 8.11 -10.62 -0.31
C LEU A 165 6.68 -10.07 -0.41
N ARG A 166 5.65 -10.92 -0.38
CA ARG A 166 4.25 -10.45 -0.40
C ARG A 166 4.02 -9.40 0.68
N ASP A 167 4.45 -9.68 1.90
CA ASP A 167 4.18 -8.81 3.04
C ASP A 167 4.95 -7.49 2.95
N ALA A 168 6.22 -7.52 2.56
CA ALA A 168 7.05 -6.33 2.32
C ALA A 168 6.46 -5.37 1.27
N LEU A 169 5.69 -5.91 0.32
CA LEU A 169 5.07 -5.16 -0.77
C LEU A 169 3.71 -4.55 -0.39
N LEU A 170 3.04 -5.03 0.66
CA LEU A 170 1.71 -4.58 1.08
C LEU A 170 1.58 -3.05 1.25
N PRO A 171 2.58 -2.31 1.78
CA PRO A 171 2.41 -0.88 1.99
C PRO A 171 2.32 -0.04 0.71
N PHE A 172 2.65 -0.58 -0.46
CA PHE A 172 2.93 0.22 -1.66
C PHE A 172 1.95 -0.05 -2.80
N THR A 173 1.44 1.00 -3.44
CA THR A 173 0.58 0.88 -4.64
C THR A 173 1.36 0.46 -5.88
N ASN A 174 2.59 0.93 -6.02
CA ASN A 174 3.52 0.61 -7.11
C ASN A 174 4.61 -0.33 -6.60
N TRP A 175 4.17 -1.39 -5.93
CA TRP A 175 5.03 -2.34 -5.23
C TRP A 175 6.10 -2.98 -6.14
N GLN A 176 5.85 -3.08 -7.44
CA GLN A 176 6.81 -3.58 -8.43
C GLN A 176 8.10 -2.76 -8.48
N ASP A 177 8.01 -1.45 -8.24
CA ASP A 177 9.11 -0.49 -8.41
C ASP A 177 9.84 -0.16 -7.10
N VAL A 178 9.42 -0.76 -5.98
CA VAL A 178 9.97 -0.47 -4.65
C VAL A 178 11.38 -1.05 -4.55
N PRO A 179 12.38 -0.27 -4.09
CA PRO A 179 13.73 -0.75 -3.86
C PRO A 179 13.81 -1.47 -2.51
N LEU A 180 13.58 -2.78 -2.52
CA LEU A 180 13.65 -3.62 -1.33
C LEU A 180 15.10 -3.77 -0.88
N LEU A 181 15.40 -3.48 0.39
CA LEU A 181 16.73 -3.77 0.94
C LEU A 181 16.95 -5.28 0.99
N ILE A 182 18.05 -5.76 0.41
CA ILE A 182 18.39 -7.19 0.43
C ILE A 182 19.63 -7.44 1.28
N THR A 183 19.52 -8.45 2.14
CA THR A 183 20.63 -8.95 2.98
C THR A 183 21.09 -10.32 2.47
N PRO A 184 22.22 -10.87 2.95
CA PRO A 184 22.64 -12.22 2.57
C PRO A 184 21.59 -13.32 2.87
N THR A 185 20.69 -13.08 3.83
CA THR A 185 19.58 -13.97 4.18
C THR A 185 18.27 -13.59 3.49
N GLY A 186 18.32 -12.72 2.47
CA GLY A 186 17.16 -12.23 1.74
C GLY A 186 16.36 -11.22 2.56
N LEU A 187 15.05 -11.45 2.65
CA LEU A 187 14.10 -10.56 3.33
C LEU A 187 13.94 -10.87 4.82
N ARG A 188 14.67 -11.85 5.37
CA ARG A 188 14.53 -12.27 6.78
C ARG A 188 14.75 -11.15 7.80
N HIS A 189 15.54 -10.14 7.46
CA HIS A 189 15.73 -8.95 8.30
C HIS A 189 14.41 -8.18 8.57
N THR A 190 13.37 -8.38 7.74
CA THR A 190 12.07 -7.73 7.91
C THR A 190 11.16 -8.43 8.93
N GLU A 191 11.48 -9.66 9.36
CA GLU A 191 10.61 -10.48 10.22
C GLU A 191 10.14 -9.76 11.50
N PRO A 192 11.00 -9.09 12.28
CA PRO A 192 10.54 -8.38 13.49
C PRO A 192 9.55 -7.24 13.19
N ALA A 193 9.80 -6.48 12.11
CA ALA A 193 8.94 -5.37 11.70
C ALA A 193 7.62 -5.88 11.10
N ARG A 194 7.68 -6.97 10.35
CA ARG A 194 6.53 -7.69 9.81
C ARG A 194 5.62 -8.18 10.93
N ASP A 195 6.16 -8.80 11.97
CA ASP A 195 5.36 -9.35 13.07
C ASP A 195 4.64 -8.24 13.85
N ALA A 196 5.30 -7.10 14.08
CA ALA A 196 4.67 -5.92 14.68
C ALA A 196 3.54 -5.36 13.79
N PHE A 197 3.80 -5.24 12.48
CA PHE A 197 2.82 -4.77 11.50
C PHE A 197 1.59 -5.69 11.43
N LEU A 198 1.80 -7.00 11.30
CA LEU A 198 0.72 -7.98 11.20
C LEU A 198 -0.07 -8.10 12.51
N THR A 199 0.60 -8.00 13.66
CA THR A 199 -0.10 -7.96 14.96
C THR A 199 -1.08 -6.79 15.02
N GLU A 200 -0.67 -5.61 14.54
CA GLU A 200 -1.55 -4.44 14.53
C GLU A 200 -2.66 -4.56 13.48
N LEU A 201 -2.37 -5.16 12.32
CA LEU A 201 -3.36 -5.41 11.26
C LEU A 201 -4.45 -6.41 11.68
N LEU A 202 -4.06 -7.51 12.34
CA LEU A 202 -4.94 -8.64 12.63
C LEU A 202 -5.69 -8.49 13.94
N VAL A 203 -5.08 -7.86 14.95
CA VAL A 203 -5.62 -7.82 16.32
C VAL A 203 -6.12 -6.42 16.71
N ARG A 204 -5.71 -5.38 15.99
CA ARG A 204 -6.01 -3.97 16.31
C ARG A 204 -6.54 -3.23 15.09
N GLN A 205 -6.82 -1.93 15.26
CA GLN A 205 -6.95 -1.02 14.12
C GLN A 205 -5.57 -0.50 13.74
N ILE A 206 -5.10 -0.86 12.55
CA ILE A 206 -3.79 -0.44 12.07
C ILE A 206 -3.69 1.08 11.91
N ARG A 207 -2.67 1.65 12.55
CA ARG A 207 -2.30 3.05 12.40
C ARG A 207 -1.48 3.23 11.13
N HIS A 208 -1.67 4.37 10.47
CA HIS A 208 -0.88 4.73 9.30
C HIS A 208 0.62 4.82 9.59
N SER A 209 1.00 5.28 10.79
CA SER A 209 2.40 5.30 11.21
C SER A 209 3.05 3.92 11.23
N SER A 210 2.27 2.86 11.47
CA SER A 210 2.75 1.49 11.49
C SER A 210 2.95 0.93 10.07
N VAL A 211 2.08 1.32 9.13
CA VAL A 211 2.29 1.10 7.69
C VAL A 211 3.61 1.74 7.25
N VAL A 212 3.82 3.01 7.62
CA VAL A 212 5.05 3.77 7.29
C VAL A 212 6.29 3.16 7.95
N ALA A 213 6.21 2.76 9.22
CA ALA A 213 7.32 2.14 9.93
C ALA A 213 7.75 0.83 9.26
N PHE A 214 6.80 -0.04 8.91
CA PHE A 214 7.12 -1.28 8.21
C PHE A 214 7.67 -1.04 6.80
N ALA A 215 7.06 -0.15 6.04
CA ALA A 215 7.55 0.25 4.71
C ALA A 215 8.98 0.80 4.76
N ARG A 216 9.32 1.57 5.80
CA ARG A 216 10.67 2.10 6.00
C ARG A 216 11.66 0.99 6.32
N GLU A 217 11.33 0.07 7.23
CA GLU A 217 12.17 -1.09 7.53
C GLU A 217 12.45 -1.95 6.29
N VAL A 218 11.45 -2.14 5.42
CA VAL A 218 11.61 -2.88 4.16
C VAL A 218 12.60 -2.21 3.20
N VAL A 219 12.59 -0.87 3.12
CA VAL A 219 13.41 -0.12 2.16
C VAL A 219 14.79 0.23 2.73
N THR A 220 14.91 0.44 4.04
CA THR A 220 16.12 0.98 4.67
C THR A 220 16.72 0.11 5.75
N GLY A 221 16.01 -0.91 6.25
CA GLY A 221 16.42 -1.72 7.41
C GLY A 221 16.60 -0.88 8.69
N ALA A 222 15.91 0.26 8.78
CA ALA A 222 16.06 1.19 9.87
C ALA A 222 14.73 1.82 10.28
N SER A 223 14.52 1.92 11.59
CA SER A 223 13.37 2.59 12.16
C SER A 223 13.43 4.11 12.02
N GLY A 224 12.32 4.78 12.33
CA GLY A 224 12.22 6.23 12.31
C GLY A 224 11.10 6.71 13.23
N PRO A 225 10.98 8.03 13.44
CA PRO A 225 9.85 8.59 14.19
C PRO A 225 8.52 8.25 13.50
N ALA A 226 7.42 8.33 14.26
CA ALA A 226 6.10 8.15 13.69
C ALA A 226 5.78 9.27 12.70
N GLY A 227 5.46 8.91 11.46
CA GLY A 227 5.20 9.86 10.38
C GLY A 227 4.17 9.35 9.37
N TYR A 228 3.96 10.14 8.32
CA TYR A 228 3.04 9.79 7.23
C TYR A 228 3.75 9.34 5.94
N GLY A 229 5.07 9.46 5.87
CA GLY A 229 5.91 9.03 4.77
C GLY A 229 7.40 9.19 5.12
N PHE A 230 8.30 8.79 4.22
CA PHE A 230 9.74 8.88 4.45
C PHE A 230 10.54 9.05 3.16
N GLU A 231 11.75 9.58 3.32
CA GLU A 231 12.81 9.64 2.32
C GLU A 231 13.84 8.55 2.60
N ALA A 232 14.30 7.93 1.52
CA ALA A 232 15.39 6.96 1.53
C ALA A 232 16.27 7.20 0.29
N SER A 233 17.44 6.58 0.25
CA SER A 233 18.33 6.72 -0.91
C SER A 233 17.60 6.36 -2.20
N GLY A 234 17.59 7.30 -3.16
CA GLY A 234 16.97 7.11 -4.47
C GLY A 234 15.47 7.40 -4.53
N GLY A 235 14.82 7.87 -3.47
CA GLY A 235 13.43 8.34 -3.57
C GLY A 235 12.67 8.55 -2.27
N THR A 236 11.35 8.71 -2.41
CA THR A 236 10.44 9.02 -1.31
C THR A 236 9.20 8.13 -1.33
N ALA A 237 8.82 7.59 -0.18
CA ALA A 237 7.52 6.97 0.04
C ALA A 237 6.55 7.97 0.69
N LEU A 238 5.54 8.41 -0.05
CA LEU A 238 4.45 9.27 0.49
C LEU A 238 3.09 8.63 0.18
N PRO A 239 2.01 8.97 0.90
CA PRO A 239 0.68 8.41 0.66
C PRO A 239 0.24 8.52 -0.80
N ALA A 240 -0.47 7.48 -1.26
CA ALA A 240 -0.81 7.29 -2.66
C ALA A 240 -1.76 8.34 -3.23
N VAL A 241 -2.47 9.07 -2.37
CA VAL A 241 -3.33 10.18 -2.78
C VAL A 241 -2.56 11.35 -3.42
N LEU A 242 -1.26 11.48 -3.15
CA LEU A 242 -0.45 12.52 -3.81
C LEU A 242 -0.23 12.17 -5.28
N GLY A 243 -0.93 12.87 -6.17
CA GLY A 243 -0.94 12.60 -7.61
C GLY A 243 -2.11 11.70 -8.06
N ARG A 244 -3.13 11.51 -7.21
CA ARG A 244 -4.35 10.79 -7.54
C ARG A 244 -5.59 11.52 -7.01
N PRO A 245 -6.76 11.36 -7.63
CA PRO A 245 -8.00 11.95 -7.11
C PRO A 245 -8.34 11.46 -5.70
N PRO A 246 -8.55 12.36 -4.70
CA PRO A 246 -8.87 11.97 -3.32
C PRO A 246 -10.12 11.08 -3.17
N LEU A 247 -11.05 11.16 -4.13
CA LEU A 247 -12.26 10.33 -4.14
C LEU A 247 -11.94 8.84 -4.32
N THR A 248 -10.95 8.50 -5.16
CA THR A 248 -10.65 7.12 -5.56
C THR A 248 -9.31 6.62 -5.03
N ALA A 249 -8.44 7.49 -4.55
CA ALA A 249 -7.12 7.12 -4.05
C ALA A 249 -7.18 6.15 -2.85
N PRO A 250 -6.20 5.25 -2.69
CA PRO A 250 -6.03 4.48 -1.47
C PRO A 250 -5.77 5.39 -0.25
N ARG A 251 -6.30 5.02 0.92
CA ARG A 251 -6.24 5.82 2.15
C ARG A 251 -4.99 5.58 2.99
N TYR A 252 -4.46 4.36 2.94
CA TYR A 252 -3.39 3.88 3.80
C TYR A 252 -2.13 3.55 3.01
N LEU A 253 -2.28 3.15 1.74
CA LEU A 253 -1.13 2.81 0.90
C LEU A 253 -0.23 4.01 0.58
N LEU A 254 1.05 3.71 0.42
CA LEU A 254 2.11 4.60 -0.01
C LEU A 254 2.39 4.40 -1.51
N THR A 255 3.03 5.37 -2.12
CA THR A 255 3.61 5.25 -3.46
C THR A 255 5.09 5.60 -3.34
N TRP A 256 5.97 4.71 -3.80
CA TRP A 256 7.38 5.00 -3.95
C TRP A 256 7.58 5.93 -5.15
N ARG A 257 8.26 7.05 -4.95
CA ARG A 257 8.55 8.06 -5.98
C ARG A 257 10.06 8.15 -6.11
N PRO A 258 10.65 7.59 -7.19
CA PRO A 258 12.08 7.68 -7.42
C PRO A 258 12.53 9.13 -7.52
N ASP A 259 13.59 9.46 -6.79
CA ASP A 259 14.25 10.76 -6.84
C ASP A 259 15.73 10.58 -6.45
N PRO A 260 16.65 10.61 -7.43
CA PRO A 260 18.08 10.42 -7.16
C PRO A 260 18.70 11.61 -6.40
N ALA A 261 18.01 12.75 -6.30
CA ALA A 261 18.49 13.90 -5.53
C ALA A 261 18.26 13.75 -4.02
N VAL A 262 17.47 12.75 -3.59
CA VAL A 262 17.24 12.47 -2.17
C VAL A 262 18.50 11.84 -1.55
N GLY A 263 19.24 12.66 -0.80
CA GLY A 263 20.47 12.25 -0.14
C GLY A 263 20.28 11.81 1.32
N ALA A 264 19.62 12.63 2.15
CA ALA A 264 19.48 12.36 3.58
C ALA A 264 18.14 11.65 3.88
N ALA A 265 18.19 10.53 4.59
CA ALA A 265 16.99 9.86 5.06
C ALA A 265 16.23 10.76 6.04
N ALA A 266 14.94 10.98 5.78
CA ALA A 266 14.07 11.81 6.60
C ALA A 266 12.70 11.16 6.76
N THR A 267 11.99 11.51 7.83
CA THR A 267 10.58 11.12 8.01
C THR A 267 9.70 12.35 7.90
N TYR A 268 8.61 12.22 7.15
CA TYR A 268 7.60 13.26 7.08
C TYR A 268 6.67 13.18 8.28
N VAL A 269 6.69 14.24 9.10
CA VAL A 269 5.89 14.37 10.33
C VAL A 269 4.89 15.51 10.19
N PRO A 270 3.70 15.41 10.80
CA PRO A 270 2.73 16.50 10.78
C PRO A 270 3.24 17.69 11.60
N GLU A 271 2.95 18.91 11.14
CA GLU A 271 3.25 20.13 11.89
C GLU A 271 2.42 20.20 13.19
N ILE A 272 1.12 19.91 13.09
CA ILE A 272 0.21 19.87 14.24
C ILE A 272 0.21 18.46 14.82
N ARG A 273 0.78 18.30 16.03
CA ARG A 273 0.88 17.00 16.72
C ARG A 273 -0.44 16.57 17.36
N ASP A 274 -1.12 17.49 18.04
CA ASP A 274 -2.45 17.23 18.62
C ASP A 274 -3.53 17.93 17.80
N TYR A 275 -4.15 17.13 16.95
CA TYR A 275 -5.25 17.56 16.11
C TYR A 275 -6.52 17.92 16.89
N TYR A 276 -6.81 17.24 18.01
CA TYR A 276 -8.05 17.46 18.75
C TYR A 276 -8.06 18.81 19.49
N ALA A 277 -6.86 19.31 19.81
CA ALA A 277 -6.62 20.62 20.41
C ALA A 277 -6.55 21.78 19.39
N ALA A 278 -6.63 21.52 18.08
CA ALA A 278 -6.54 22.57 17.08
C ALA A 278 -7.73 23.56 17.18
N PRO A 279 -7.49 24.88 17.08
CA PRO A 279 -8.56 25.88 17.05
C PRO A 279 -9.57 25.61 15.94
N ARG A 280 -10.82 26.00 16.15
CA ARG A 280 -11.93 25.72 15.23
C ARG A 280 -12.64 27.00 14.81
N THR A 281 -12.99 27.07 13.54
CA THR A 281 -13.86 28.11 12.95
C THR A 281 -15.13 27.45 12.47
N LEU A 282 -16.27 28.06 12.81
CA LEU A 282 -17.56 27.60 12.34
C LEU A 282 -17.74 27.97 10.87
N VAL A 283 -18.24 27.02 10.07
CA VAL A 283 -18.64 27.28 8.68
C VAL A 283 -19.63 28.45 8.60
N GLU A 284 -20.52 28.54 9.59
CA GLU A 284 -21.55 29.56 9.72
C GLU A 284 -20.97 30.97 9.94
N ASP A 285 -19.72 31.06 10.39
CA ASP A 285 -18.99 32.33 10.61
C ASP A 285 -18.14 32.73 9.39
N LEU A 286 -18.07 31.88 8.36
CA LEU A 286 -17.32 32.18 7.14
C LEU A 286 -18.11 33.15 6.24
N PRO A 287 -17.41 34.00 5.46
CA PRO A 287 -18.07 34.86 4.48
C PRO A 287 -18.88 34.00 3.48
N PRO A 288 -20.04 34.51 3.03
CA PRO A 288 -20.91 33.79 2.10
C PRO A 288 -20.15 33.45 0.82
N ALA A 289 -20.49 32.31 0.23
CA ALA A 289 -19.77 31.78 -0.92
C ALA A 289 -19.86 32.73 -2.12
N THR A 290 -18.76 33.38 -2.45
CA THR A 290 -18.52 33.95 -3.78
C THR A 290 -17.77 32.92 -4.60
N ALA A 291 -18.04 32.84 -5.91
CA ALA A 291 -17.30 31.93 -6.78
C ALA A 291 -15.82 32.32 -6.79
N SER A 292 -15.00 31.63 -6.00
CA SER A 292 -13.55 31.79 -6.09
C SER A 292 -13.09 31.39 -7.47
N GLY A 293 -12.31 32.27 -8.09
CA GLY A 293 -11.63 32.02 -9.36
C GLY A 293 -10.69 30.80 -9.32
N PRO A 294 -9.83 30.63 -10.32
CA PRO A 294 -8.95 29.47 -10.38
C PRO A 294 -8.03 29.43 -9.15
N LEU A 295 -7.97 28.25 -8.53
CA LEU A 295 -7.06 27.94 -7.44
C LEU A 295 -5.94 27.08 -8.01
N THR A 296 -4.70 27.43 -7.70
CA THR A 296 -3.53 26.61 -8.06
C THR A 296 -2.85 26.14 -6.78
N ALA A 297 -2.37 24.90 -6.77
CA ALA A 297 -1.74 24.31 -5.60
C ALA A 297 -0.41 23.64 -5.93
N ARG A 298 0.51 23.66 -4.97
CA ARG A 298 1.80 22.94 -5.05
C ARG A 298 2.24 22.47 -3.67
N THR A 299 3.02 21.39 -3.62
CA THR A 299 3.63 20.93 -2.37
C THR A 299 4.99 21.60 -2.16
N ARG A 300 5.30 21.94 -0.91
CA ARG A 300 6.61 22.45 -0.50
C ARG A 300 7.09 21.74 0.75
N THR A 301 8.34 21.30 0.74
CA THR A 301 8.97 20.61 1.86
C THR A 301 9.85 21.57 2.66
N ALA A 302 9.92 21.34 3.98
CA ALA A 302 10.86 22.03 4.85
C ALA A 302 12.23 21.32 4.85
N PRO A 303 13.32 22.01 5.28
CA PRO A 303 14.61 21.37 5.51
C PRO A 303 14.51 20.18 6.49
N VAL A 304 15.44 19.23 6.40
CA VAL A 304 15.53 18.15 7.41
C VAL A 304 16.06 18.73 8.72
N ALA A 305 15.41 18.39 9.82
CA ALA A 305 15.91 18.60 11.18
C ALA A 305 15.74 17.30 11.98
N ASP A 306 16.80 16.81 12.61
CA ASP A 306 16.80 15.58 13.43
C ASP A 306 16.17 14.35 12.74
N GLY A 307 16.45 14.16 11.46
CA GLY A 307 15.92 13.05 10.67
C GLY A 307 14.42 13.14 10.36
N ALA A 308 13.80 14.31 10.58
CA ALA A 308 12.41 14.59 10.27
C ALA A 308 12.26 15.86 9.41
N ARG A 309 11.14 15.97 8.70
CA ARG A 309 10.72 17.19 8.01
C ARG A 309 9.21 17.31 7.95
N THR A 310 8.73 18.53 7.82
CA THR A 310 7.32 18.82 7.51
C THR A 310 7.17 19.12 6.02
N ALA A 311 5.94 19.04 5.53
CA ALA A 311 5.59 19.53 4.20
C ALA A 311 4.23 20.21 4.25
N ARG A 312 4.00 21.12 3.30
CA ARG A 312 2.77 21.90 3.20
C ARG A 312 2.28 21.96 1.77
N ILE A 313 0.97 22.10 1.61
CA ILE A 313 0.33 22.45 0.34
C ILE A 313 0.18 23.97 0.33
N GLU A 314 0.83 24.65 -0.60
CA GLU A 314 0.64 26.08 -0.87
C GLU A 314 -0.49 26.22 -1.91
N VAL A 315 -1.55 26.96 -1.59
CA VAL A 315 -2.67 27.25 -2.49
C VAL A 315 -2.72 28.74 -2.78
N THR A 316 -2.79 29.10 -4.06
CA THR A 316 -2.76 30.49 -4.53
C THR A 316 -4.06 30.86 -5.24
N HIS A 317 -4.58 32.04 -4.88
CA HIS A 317 -5.72 32.70 -5.50
C HIS A 317 -5.44 34.20 -5.61
N ASP A 318 -5.58 34.77 -6.81
CA ASP A 318 -5.41 36.22 -7.08
C ASP A 318 -4.12 36.80 -6.46
N GLY A 319 -3.01 36.09 -6.63
CA GLY A 319 -1.69 36.47 -6.11
C GLY A 319 -1.50 36.27 -4.59
N THR A 320 -2.54 35.90 -3.86
CA THR A 320 -2.48 35.59 -2.43
C THR A 320 -2.25 34.10 -2.22
N THR A 321 -1.30 33.72 -1.37
CA THR A 321 -0.99 32.31 -1.05
C THR A 321 -1.34 31.98 0.40
N THR A 322 -2.07 30.89 0.61
CA THR A 322 -2.26 30.25 1.92
C THR A 322 -1.57 28.89 1.95
N HIS A 323 -1.37 28.32 3.13
CA HIS A 323 -0.76 27.01 3.29
C HIS A 323 -1.57 26.09 4.20
N VAL A 324 -1.46 24.79 3.95
CA VAL A 324 -2.06 23.72 4.77
C VAL A 324 -0.99 22.67 5.05
N ASP A 325 -0.86 22.23 6.30
CA ASP A 325 0.03 21.12 6.67
C ASP A 325 -0.37 19.86 5.88
N LEU A 326 0.61 19.25 5.20
CA LEU A 326 0.38 18.08 4.38
C LEU A 326 -0.04 16.88 5.24
N GLY A 327 0.50 16.75 6.45
CA GLY A 327 0.10 15.70 7.39
C GLY A 327 -1.39 15.78 7.74
N GLN A 328 -1.91 17.00 7.97
CA GLN A 328 -3.33 17.23 8.19
C GLN A 328 -4.18 16.96 6.95
N ALA A 329 -3.73 17.41 5.78
CA ALA A 329 -4.40 17.12 4.50
C ALA A 329 -4.59 15.61 4.26
N LEU A 330 -3.54 14.84 4.50
CA LEU A 330 -3.55 13.38 4.40
C LEU A 330 -4.41 12.72 5.47
N ARG A 331 -4.42 13.27 6.70
CA ARG A 331 -5.32 12.82 7.77
C ARG A 331 -6.78 13.03 7.38
N GLY A 332 -7.14 14.23 6.91
CA GLY A 332 -8.48 14.56 6.43
C GLY A 332 -8.96 13.59 5.36
N HIS A 333 -8.12 13.31 4.36
CA HIS A 333 -8.42 12.31 3.33
C HIS A 333 -8.69 10.91 3.90
N ARG A 334 -7.86 10.45 4.84
CA ARG A 334 -8.02 9.10 5.41
C ARG A 334 -9.31 8.92 6.19
N PHE A 335 -9.83 9.99 6.81
CA PHE A 335 -11.05 9.91 7.65
C PHE A 335 -12.32 10.42 6.95
N ALA A 336 -12.22 11.11 5.81
CA ALA A 336 -13.39 11.56 5.05
C ALA A 336 -14.27 10.37 4.62
N ARG A 337 -15.59 10.45 4.79
CA ARG A 337 -16.52 9.42 4.30
C ARG A 337 -16.64 9.50 2.78
N ARG A 338 -16.87 8.35 2.12
CA ARG A 338 -17.19 8.29 0.68
C ARG A 338 -18.63 7.86 0.56
N GLU A 339 -19.42 8.58 -0.23
CA GLU A 339 -20.80 8.22 -0.54
C GLU A 339 -20.96 7.96 -2.03
N ASP A 340 -21.62 6.86 -2.37
CA ASP A 340 -21.88 6.44 -3.75
C ASP A 340 -23.12 7.11 -4.38
N GLY A 341 -23.70 8.09 -3.68
CA GLY A 341 -24.82 8.90 -4.15
C GLY A 341 -26.14 8.55 -3.46
N ALA A 342 -26.48 9.33 -2.43
CA ALA A 342 -27.86 9.54 -2.03
C ALA A 342 -28.01 10.99 -1.56
N ALA A 343 -29.08 11.64 -2.00
CA ALA A 343 -29.42 13.00 -1.60
C ALA A 343 -29.78 13.04 -0.11
N GLY A 344 -28.83 13.48 0.71
CA GLY A 344 -29.12 14.11 2.00
C GLY A 344 -29.45 15.59 1.80
N ASP A 345 -30.02 16.22 2.83
CA ASP A 345 -30.39 17.65 2.87
C ASP A 345 -29.38 18.57 2.19
N ALA A 346 -29.89 19.64 1.57
CA ALA A 346 -29.11 20.60 0.81
C ALA A 346 -27.85 21.02 1.61
N PRO A 347 -26.65 20.66 1.14
CA PRO A 347 -25.47 20.88 1.94
C PRO A 347 -25.18 22.37 2.08
N VAL A 348 -24.59 22.74 3.21
CA VAL A 348 -24.00 24.08 3.38
C VAL A 348 -22.80 24.18 2.46
N THR A 349 -22.97 24.86 1.32
CA THR A 349 -21.89 25.10 0.36
C THR A 349 -20.95 26.17 0.90
N VAL A 350 -19.68 25.80 1.09
CA VAL A 350 -18.62 26.71 1.53
C VAL A 350 -17.73 27.06 0.35
N ASP A 351 -17.39 28.35 0.22
CA ASP A 351 -16.36 28.76 -0.73
C ASP A 351 -14.99 28.19 -0.33
N ALA A 352 -14.34 27.52 -1.29
CA ALA A 352 -13.08 26.82 -1.07
C ALA A 352 -11.97 27.74 -0.56
N TRP A 353 -11.86 28.95 -1.12
CA TRP A 353 -10.81 29.89 -0.69
C TRP A 353 -11.04 30.41 0.72
N SER A 354 -12.29 30.69 1.06
CA SER A 354 -12.70 31.12 2.40
C SER A 354 -12.40 30.05 3.45
N ALA A 355 -12.70 28.78 3.16
CA ALA A 355 -12.34 27.66 4.02
C ALA A 355 -10.81 27.51 4.19
N LEU A 356 -10.04 27.67 3.11
CA LEU A 356 -8.57 27.57 3.16
C LEU A 356 -7.88 28.70 3.94
N ARG A 357 -8.52 29.87 4.05
CA ARG A 357 -8.00 31.02 4.83
C ARG A 357 -8.53 31.10 6.25
N ALA A 358 -9.51 30.28 6.61
CA ALA A 358 -10.09 30.29 7.95
C ALA A 358 -9.01 30.05 9.02
N PRO A 359 -9.09 30.74 10.18
CA PRO A 359 -8.20 30.44 11.29
C PRO A 359 -8.53 29.06 11.86
N GLY A 360 -7.51 28.22 12.06
CA GLY A 360 -7.72 26.86 12.52
C GLY A 360 -8.47 25.96 11.53
N LEU A 361 -9.22 25.00 12.06
CA LEU A 361 -9.97 24.00 11.31
C LEU A 361 -11.43 24.38 11.17
N VAL A 362 -11.99 24.16 10.00
CA VAL A 362 -13.37 24.46 9.67
C VAL A 362 -14.27 23.31 10.12
N TRP A 363 -15.32 23.65 10.85
CA TRP A 363 -16.28 22.75 11.48
C TRP A 363 -17.71 23.31 11.29
N THR A 364 -18.75 22.48 11.18
CA THR A 364 -20.16 22.92 11.26
C THR A 364 -20.90 22.29 12.44
N ARG A 365 -21.81 23.03 13.10
CA ARG A 365 -22.69 22.45 14.13
C ARG A 365 -23.87 21.68 13.53
N ALA A 366 -24.19 21.89 12.26
CA ALA A 366 -25.42 21.45 11.62
C ALA A 366 -25.36 20.04 11.02
N GLY A 367 -24.22 19.35 11.06
CA GLY A 367 -24.05 18.00 10.50
C GLY A 367 -22.82 17.89 9.59
N ASP A 368 -23.00 17.34 8.39
CA ASP A 368 -21.92 17.14 7.41
C ASP A 368 -21.68 18.39 6.56
N VAL A 369 -20.41 18.69 6.27
CA VAL A 369 -20.01 19.70 5.28
C VAL A 369 -19.75 18.99 3.96
N VAL A 370 -20.48 19.39 2.91
CA VAL A 370 -20.13 18.98 1.54
C VAL A 370 -19.37 20.14 0.90
N LEU A 371 -18.12 19.87 0.53
CA LEU A 371 -17.34 20.78 -0.30
C LEU A 371 -17.68 20.56 -1.76
N ASP A 372 -18.05 21.64 -2.46
CA ASP A 372 -18.07 21.62 -3.92
C ASP A 372 -16.64 21.77 -4.46
N ALA A 373 -16.00 20.62 -4.63
CA ALA A 373 -14.69 20.49 -5.25
C ALA A 373 -14.78 20.26 -6.77
N THR A 374 -15.94 20.45 -7.39
CA THR A 374 -16.14 20.18 -8.82
C THR A 374 -15.21 21.04 -9.66
N GLY A 375 -14.43 20.40 -10.54
CA GLY A 375 -13.46 21.08 -11.41
C GLY A 375 -12.23 21.66 -10.71
N ARG A 376 -11.99 21.32 -9.43
CA ARG A 376 -10.79 21.74 -8.70
C ARG A 376 -9.65 20.75 -8.90
N ASP A 377 -8.42 21.25 -8.83
CA ASP A 377 -7.20 20.45 -8.82
C ASP A 377 -7.14 19.54 -7.58
N ASP A 378 -6.62 18.31 -7.73
CA ASP A 378 -6.60 17.31 -6.66
C ASP A 378 -5.83 17.78 -5.41
N LEU A 379 -4.77 18.58 -5.56
CA LEU A 379 -4.04 19.14 -4.41
C LEU A 379 -4.85 20.23 -3.70
N VAL A 380 -5.70 20.97 -4.41
CA VAL A 380 -6.64 21.91 -3.79
C VAL A 380 -7.67 21.15 -2.97
N VAL A 381 -8.23 20.07 -3.50
CA VAL A 381 -9.16 19.19 -2.77
C VAL A 381 -8.48 18.62 -1.53
N LEU A 382 -7.24 18.14 -1.66
CA LEU A 382 -6.49 17.61 -0.53
C LEU A 382 -6.19 18.69 0.53
N ALA A 383 -5.84 19.91 0.11
CA ALA A 383 -5.66 21.04 1.04
C ALA A 383 -6.95 21.39 1.80
N LEU A 384 -8.10 21.35 1.12
CA LEU A 384 -9.40 21.54 1.77
C LEU A 384 -9.68 20.46 2.82
N LEU A 385 -9.39 19.19 2.51
CA LEU A 385 -9.52 18.08 3.47
C LEU A 385 -8.65 18.28 4.72
N GLY A 386 -7.50 18.95 4.59
CA GLY A 386 -6.64 19.29 5.73
C GLY A 386 -7.13 20.46 6.56
N ARG A 387 -8.08 21.24 6.04
CA ARG A 387 -8.71 22.36 6.74
C ARG A 387 -10.03 22.00 7.36
N LEU A 388 -10.72 20.97 6.86
CA LEU A 388 -11.96 20.51 7.46
C LEU A 388 -11.73 19.61 8.67
N TYR A 389 -12.70 19.60 9.58
CA TYR A 389 -12.75 18.61 10.65
C TYR A 389 -13.11 17.22 10.09
N PRO A 390 -12.23 16.19 10.12
CA PRO A 390 -12.34 14.98 9.33
C PRO A 390 -13.61 14.15 9.57
N GLU A 391 -14.20 14.23 10.77
CA GLU A 391 -15.39 13.44 11.13
C GLU A 391 -16.67 13.91 10.41
N ASN A 392 -16.67 15.14 9.85
CA ASN A 392 -17.84 15.76 9.22
C ASN A 392 -17.68 15.93 7.71
N VAL A 393 -16.76 15.19 7.08
CA VAL A 393 -16.45 15.34 5.65
C VAL A 393 -16.97 14.18 4.85
N VAL A 394 -17.75 14.48 3.82
CA VAL A 394 -18.21 13.50 2.82
C VAL A 394 -17.64 13.88 1.45
N LEU A 395 -16.90 12.95 0.85
CA LEU A 395 -16.46 13.00 -0.54
C LEU A 395 -17.52 12.36 -1.42
N ARG A 396 -18.02 13.12 -2.40
CA ARG A 396 -18.98 12.66 -3.40
C ARG A 396 -18.40 12.77 -4.80
N PRO A 397 -18.74 11.86 -5.73
CA PRO A 397 -18.52 12.08 -7.15
C PRO A 397 -19.18 13.39 -7.59
N ALA A 398 -18.55 14.13 -8.49
CA ALA A 398 -19.18 15.29 -9.11
C ALA A 398 -20.43 14.82 -9.88
N GLY A 399 -21.61 15.07 -9.32
CA GLY A 399 -22.88 14.82 -9.98
C GLY A 399 -23.12 15.87 -11.06
N ARG A 400 -23.63 15.46 -12.23
CA ARG A 400 -24.26 16.39 -13.19
C ARG A 400 -25.21 17.28 -12.41
N SER A 401 -25.00 18.60 -12.50
CA SER A 401 -25.84 19.62 -11.89
C SER A 401 -27.30 19.21 -11.99
N ALA A 402 -27.92 18.91 -10.85
CA ALA A 402 -29.36 18.73 -10.79
C ALA A 402 -29.97 20.07 -11.19
N ALA A 403 -30.60 20.11 -12.36
CA ALA A 403 -31.37 21.27 -12.78
C ALA A 403 -32.34 21.64 -11.63
N PRO A 404 -32.50 22.94 -11.32
CA PRO A 404 -33.43 23.34 -10.27
C PRO A 404 -34.82 22.84 -10.64
N THR A 405 -35.38 21.96 -9.81
CA THR A 405 -36.80 21.63 -9.93
C THR A 405 -37.56 22.86 -9.41
N PRO A 406 -38.54 23.39 -10.16
CA PRO A 406 -39.29 24.56 -9.70
C PRO A 406 -40.05 24.24 -8.41
N PRO A 407 -40.33 25.25 -7.56
CA PRO A 407 -40.99 25.03 -6.29
C PRO A 407 -42.43 24.57 -6.55
N GLY A 408 -42.71 23.32 -6.21
CA GLY A 408 -44.03 22.71 -6.24
C GLY A 408 -44.45 22.30 -4.83
N ASP A 409 -45.70 22.60 -4.52
CA ASP A 409 -46.30 22.71 -3.19
C ASP A 409 -46.14 21.53 -2.23
N SER A 410 -46.18 21.92 -0.95
CA SER A 410 -46.46 21.14 0.24
C SER A 410 -47.52 20.03 0.07
N GLY A 411 -47.22 18.83 0.56
CA GLY A 411 -48.22 17.76 0.69
C GLY A 411 -47.68 16.52 1.41
N GLN A 412 -48.41 16.07 2.43
CA GLN A 412 -48.06 15.07 3.44
C GLN A 412 -47.93 13.60 2.94
N SER A 413 -47.05 12.86 3.65
CA SER A 413 -47.19 11.46 4.12
C SER A 413 -47.35 10.26 3.16
N ARG A 414 -46.28 9.43 3.12
CA ARG A 414 -46.14 7.93 3.17
C ARG A 414 -47.06 7.04 2.27
N PRO A 415 -46.78 5.72 2.06
CA PRO A 415 -45.56 4.90 1.90
C PRO A 415 -45.59 3.94 0.66
N VAL A 416 -44.43 3.32 0.35
CA VAL A 416 -44.15 1.96 -0.23
C VAL A 416 -45.10 1.30 -1.25
N THR A 417 -44.54 0.79 -2.38
CA THR A 417 -44.74 -0.56 -3.04
C THR A 417 -43.78 -0.65 -4.26
N LEU A 418 -42.70 -1.44 -4.33
CA LEU A 418 -42.46 -2.90 -4.53
C LEU A 418 -42.86 -3.52 -5.91
N VAL A 419 -41.84 -4.12 -6.59
CA VAL A 419 -41.81 -5.21 -7.63
C VAL A 419 -42.33 -4.84 -9.05
N VAL A 420 -41.81 -5.27 -10.22
CA VAL A 420 -41.21 -6.55 -10.72
C VAL A 420 -40.36 -6.28 -12.00
N PRO A 421 -39.31 -7.07 -12.33
CA PRO A 421 -38.51 -6.90 -13.56
C PRO A 421 -39.15 -7.57 -14.80
N PRO A 422 -38.81 -7.18 -16.05
CA PRO A 422 -39.15 -7.95 -17.22
C PRO A 422 -38.10 -9.03 -17.51
N GLN A 423 -38.58 -10.27 -17.68
CA GLN A 423 -37.85 -11.37 -18.29
C GLN A 423 -37.67 -11.18 -19.81
N ALA A 424 -36.69 -11.93 -20.31
CA ALA A 424 -36.22 -12.03 -21.67
C ALA A 424 -37.28 -12.33 -22.75
N HIS A 425 -36.95 -11.93 -23.96
CA HIS A 425 -37.13 -12.73 -25.17
C HIS A 425 -35.81 -12.83 -25.92
#